data_AF-A0A0D3JDA3-F1
#
_entry.id   AF-A0A0D3JDA3-F1
#
_cell.length_a   1.000
_cell.length_b   1.000
_cell.length_c   1.000
_cell.angle_alpha   90.00
_cell.angle_beta   90.00
_cell.angle_gamma   90.00
#
_symmetry.space_group_name_H-M   'P 1'
#
loop_
_entity.id
_entity.type
_entity.pdbx_description
1 polymer ?
#
loop_
_entity_poly.entity_id
_entity_poly.type
_entity_poly.pdbx_seq_one_letter_code
_entity_poly.pdbx_strand_id
1 'polypeptide(L)'
;MRATLRRFSSSSGRATLAFDMYGTTFDVKGLGSMMRAMPAIDAKEPAFNSMWRAKQLEYTFRRTCMDAYRPMTVATREALDFCCEMFDAELSEEERERLCGAYLLLPAFADCKPGLDQLAAANHRCYAFSNGTSSD
;
A
#
# COMPACT_ATOMS: atom_id res chain seq x y z
N MET A 1 -25.94 -16.52 -6.10
CA MET A 1 -25.11 -15.85 -7.12
C MET A 1 -23.97 -16.81 -7.48
N ARG A 2 -24.04 -17.51 -8.63
CA ARG A 2 -22.99 -18.46 -9.05
C ARG A 2 -21.98 -17.72 -9.93
N ALA A 3 -20.77 -17.51 -9.41
CA ALA A 3 -19.65 -17.05 -10.22
C ALA A 3 -19.09 -18.23 -11.02
N THR A 4 -19.42 -18.29 -12.30
CA THR A 4 -18.80 -19.25 -13.23
C THR A 4 -17.44 -18.71 -13.63
N LEU A 5 -16.36 -19.29 -13.09
CA LEU A 5 -15.00 -19.02 -13.57
C LEU A 5 -14.88 -19.49 -15.02
N ARG A 6 -14.93 -18.55 -15.97
CA ARG A 6 -14.53 -18.82 -17.36
C ARG A 6 -13.00 -18.89 -17.39
N ARG A 7 -12.47 -20.04 -17.81
CA ARG A 7 -11.07 -20.10 -18.29
C ARG A 7 -10.96 -19.12 -19.46
N PHE A 8 -10.09 -18.12 -19.33
CA PHE A 8 -9.61 -17.38 -20.49
C PHE A 8 -8.86 -18.38 -21.38
N SER A 9 -9.41 -18.65 -22.56
CA SER A 9 -8.67 -19.28 -23.64
C SER A 9 -7.44 -18.42 -23.89
N SER A 10 -6.25 -19.02 -23.81
CA SER A 10 -5.01 -18.41 -24.24
C SER A 10 -5.10 -18.17 -25.75
N SER A 11 -5.61 -17.00 -26.12
CA SER A 11 -5.14 -16.37 -27.35
C SER A 11 -3.71 -15.98 -27.06
N SER A 12 -2.77 -16.54 -27.81
CA SER A 12 -1.33 -16.23 -27.85
C SER A 12 -1.09 -14.79 -28.34
N GLY A 13 -1.71 -13.82 -27.67
CA GLY A 13 -1.72 -12.40 -28.00
C GLY A 13 -1.21 -11.57 -26.82
N ARG A 14 -0.40 -10.56 -27.15
CA ARG A 14 0.10 -9.57 -26.20
C ARG A 14 -1.05 -8.86 -25.49
N ALA A 15 -1.09 -8.97 -24.16
CA ALA A 15 -1.98 -8.19 -23.30
C ALA A 15 -1.26 -6.97 -22.70
N THR A 16 -2.05 -5.97 -22.28
CA THR A 16 -1.60 -4.87 -21.42
C THR A 16 -2.19 -5.10 -20.03
N LEU A 17 -1.32 -5.17 -19.02
CA LEU A 17 -1.66 -5.47 -17.64
C LEU A 17 -1.26 -4.27 -16.79
N ALA A 18 -2.21 -3.75 -16.03
CA ALA A 18 -1.97 -2.70 -15.05
C ALA A 18 -2.10 -3.31 -13.65
N PHE A 19 -1.11 -3.07 -12.80
CA PHE A 19 -1.05 -3.57 -11.45
C PHE A 19 -1.21 -2.41 -10.47
N ASP A 20 -2.11 -2.58 -9.51
CA ASP A 20 -2.04 -1.80 -8.28
C ASP A 20 -0.71 -2.07 -7.56
N MET A 21 -0.29 -1.13 -6.72
CA MET A 21 0.99 -1.20 -6.01
C MET A 21 0.79 -1.64 -4.56
N TYR A 22 0.13 -0.81 -3.74
CA TYR A 22 0.08 -0.98 -2.29
C TYR A 22 -0.90 -2.09 -1.86
N GLY A 23 -0.36 -3.26 -1.51
CA GLY A 23 -1.12 -4.46 -1.16
C GLY A 23 -1.29 -5.45 -2.31
N THR A 24 -0.75 -5.14 -3.49
CA THR A 24 -0.71 -6.04 -4.65
C THR A 24 0.72 -6.41 -5.01
N THR A 25 1.59 -5.41 -5.23
CA THR A 25 3.02 -5.65 -5.49
C THR A 25 3.88 -5.43 -4.24
N PHE A 26 3.50 -4.47 -3.39
CA PHE A 26 4.19 -4.15 -2.16
C PHE A 26 3.40 -4.57 -0.92
N ASP A 27 4.10 -5.19 0.03
CA ASP A 27 3.51 -5.66 1.28
C ASP A 27 3.45 -4.54 2.32
N VAL A 28 2.26 -3.93 2.46
CA VAL A 28 1.99 -2.91 3.47
C VAL A 28 2.12 -3.44 4.90
N LYS A 29 2.07 -4.76 5.12
CA LYS A 29 2.31 -5.38 6.44
C LYS A 29 3.79 -5.43 6.79
N GLY A 30 4.69 -5.21 5.82
CA GLY A 30 6.14 -5.24 5.99
C GLY A 30 6.68 -4.26 7.05
N LEU A 31 5.89 -3.25 7.44
CA LEU A 31 6.25 -2.30 8.50
C LEU A 31 6.10 -2.86 9.92
N GLY A 32 5.44 -4.01 10.11
CA GLY A 32 5.13 -4.54 11.44
C GLY A 32 6.37 -4.74 12.32
N SER A 33 7.48 -5.23 11.76
CA SER A 33 8.74 -5.40 12.51
C SER A 33 9.36 -4.07 12.95
N MET A 34 9.23 -3.01 12.14
CA MET A 34 9.70 -1.67 12.50
C MET A 34 8.83 -1.07 13.62
N MET A 35 7.51 -1.25 13.54
CA MET A 35 6.57 -0.78 14.55
C MET A 35 6.77 -1.48 15.90
N ARG A 36 7.05 -2.78 15.91
CA ARG A 36 7.39 -3.54 17.14
C ARG A 36 8.71 -3.12 17.77
N ALA A 37 9.58 -2.42 17.05
CA ALA A 37 10.79 -1.82 17.60
C ALA A 37 10.56 -0.45 18.26
N MET A 38 9.34 0.11 18.17
CA MET A 38 8.97 1.40 18.74
C MET A 38 8.10 1.19 19.98
N PRO A 39 8.57 1.53 21.20
CA PRO A 39 7.85 1.25 22.45
C PRO A 39 6.42 1.80 22.49
N ALA A 40 6.16 2.95 21.86
CA ALA A 40 4.84 3.57 21.83
C ALA A 40 3.79 2.77 21.02
N ILE A 41 4.24 1.92 20.08
CA ILE A 41 3.38 1.13 19.17
C ILE A 41 3.48 -0.38 19.43
N ASP A 42 4.58 -0.91 19.96
CA ASP A 42 4.87 -2.35 20.00
C ASP A 42 3.68 -3.23 20.44
N ALA A 43 3.17 -3.02 21.65
CA ALA A 43 2.04 -3.77 22.18
C ALA A 43 0.70 -3.54 21.43
N LYS A 44 0.64 -2.54 20.56
CA LYS A 44 -0.55 -2.09 19.80
C LYS A 44 -0.48 -2.53 18.32
N GLU A 45 0.67 -2.99 17.85
CA GLU A 45 0.78 -3.76 16.62
C GLU A 45 0.06 -5.12 16.84
N PRO A 46 -0.81 -5.63 15.95
CA PRO A 46 -1.07 -5.23 14.56
C PRO A 46 -2.26 -4.28 14.36
N ALA A 47 -2.99 -3.94 15.42
CA ALA A 47 -4.19 -3.10 15.35
C ALA A 47 -3.85 -1.69 14.82
N PHE A 48 -2.75 -1.12 15.29
CA PHE A 48 -2.24 0.17 14.82
C PHE A 48 -1.99 0.18 13.31
N ASN A 49 -1.24 -0.80 12.79
CA ASN A 49 -0.90 -0.90 11.37
C ASN A 49 -2.16 -1.05 10.50
N SER A 50 -3.08 -1.91 10.93
CA SER A 50 -4.33 -2.16 10.22
C SER A 50 -5.22 -0.89 10.18
N MET A 51 -5.32 -0.17 11.29
CA MET A 51 -6.05 1.10 11.35
C MET A 51 -5.39 2.17 10.48
N TRP A 52 -4.06 2.26 10.50
CA TRP A 52 -3.33 3.24 9.72
C TRP A 52 -3.59 3.05 8.22
N ARG A 53 -3.51 1.81 7.73
CA ARG A 53 -3.86 1.48 6.34
C ARG A 53 -5.33 1.79 6.02
N ALA A 54 -6.25 1.46 6.92
CA ALA A 54 -7.67 1.73 6.73
C ALA A 54 -7.96 3.24 6.61
N LYS A 55 -7.38 4.06 7.50
CA LYS A 55 -7.55 5.51 7.50
C LYS A 55 -6.90 6.19 6.30
N GLN A 56 -5.73 5.73 5.89
CA GLN A 56 -5.07 6.21 4.68
C GLN A 56 -5.99 6.04 3.45
N LEU A 57 -6.60 4.86 3.26
CA LEU A 57 -7.53 4.61 2.16
C LEU A 57 -8.85 5.40 2.33
N GLU A 58 -9.38 5.48 3.55
CA GLU A 58 -10.57 6.27 3.83
C GLU A 58 -10.37 7.74 3.43
N TYR A 59 -9.21 8.32 3.75
CA TYR A 59 -8.91 9.71 3.45
C TYR A 59 -8.77 9.94 1.95
N THR A 60 -8.11 9.04 1.20
CA THR A 60 -8.01 9.19 -0.26
C THR A 60 -9.38 9.09 -0.94
N PHE A 61 -10.23 8.16 -0.51
CA PHE A 61 -11.58 8.02 -1.08
C PHE A 61 -12.47 9.23 -0.76
N ARG A 62 -12.52 9.65 0.51
CA ARG A 62 -13.33 10.79 0.92
C ARG A 62 -12.92 12.07 0.18
N ARG A 63 -11.61 12.36 0.13
CA ARG A 63 -11.08 13.53 -0.59
C ARG A 63 -11.44 13.51 -2.07
N THR A 64 -11.40 12.34 -2.70
CA THR A 64 -11.83 12.18 -4.09
C THR A 64 -13.32 12.47 -4.26
N CYS A 65 -14.18 11.93 -3.40
CA CYS A 65 -15.62 12.20 -3.44
C CYS A 65 -15.98 13.67 -3.17
N MET A 66 -15.13 14.40 -2.46
CA MET A 66 -15.30 15.83 -2.14
C MET A 66 -14.63 16.76 -3.16
N ASP A 67 -14.07 16.24 -4.26
CA ASP A 67 -13.27 17.00 -5.24
C ASP A 67 -12.12 17.80 -4.59
N ALA A 68 -11.50 17.21 -3.57
CA ALA A 68 -10.47 17.83 -2.73
C ALA A 68 -9.18 17.00 -2.71
N TYR A 69 -8.71 16.63 -3.90
CA TYR A 69 -7.54 15.75 -4.08
C TYR A 69 -6.31 16.25 -3.31
N ARG A 70 -5.63 15.32 -2.64
CA ARG A 70 -4.29 15.48 -2.10
C ARG A 70 -3.46 14.23 -2.40
N PRO A 71 -2.13 14.36 -2.52
CA PRO A 71 -1.23 13.21 -2.70
C PRO A 71 -1.41 12.17 -1.60
N MET A 72 -1.15 10.90 -1.94
CA MET A 72 -1.27 9.78 -1.00
C MET A 72 -0.36 9.95 0.22
N THR A 73 0.82 10.56 0.07
CA THR A 73 1.75 10.90 1.16
C THR A 73 1.12 11.78 2.24
N VAL A 74 0.24 12.72 1.86
CA VAL A 74 -0.51 13.54 2.82
C VAL A 74 -1.49 12.68 3.62
N ALA A 75 -2.26 11.81 2.93
CA ALA A 75 -3.17 10.87 3.60
C ALA A 75 -2.41 9.87 4.48
N THR A 76 -1.20 9.45 4.10
CA THR A 76 -0.32 8.60 4.91
C THR A 76 0.02 9.27 6.23
N ARG A 77 0.49 10.53 6.19
CA ARG A 77 0.86 11.28 7.39
C ARG A 77 -0.34 11.56 8.29
N GLU A 78 -1.42 12.09 7.72
CA GLU A 78 -2.63 12.41 8.50
C GLU A 78 -3.27 11.16 9.13
N ALA A 79 -3.23 10.02 8.44
CA ALA A 79 -3.71 8.77 9.00
C ALA A 79 -2.79 8.26 10.12
N LEU A 80 -1.48 8.51 10.04
CA LEU A 80 -0.54 8.18 11.12
C LEU A 80 -0.85 9.03 12.36
N ASP A 81 -1.03 10.34 12.16
CA ASP A 81 -1.35 11.27 13.25
C ASP A 81 -2.66 10.88 13.95
N PHE A 82 -3.70 10.53 13.18
CA PHE A 82 -4.94 9.98 13.72
C PHE A 82 -4.71 8.71 14.54
N CYS A 83 -3.89 7.77 14.06
CA CYS A 83 -3.58 6.55 14.79
C CYS A 83 -2.79 6.84 16.08
N CYS A 84 -1.84 7.76 16.06
CA CYS A 84 -1.13 8.18 17.27
C CYS A 84 -2.09 8.68 18.35
N GLU A 85 -3.06 9.53 17.98
CA GLU A 85 -4.08 10.02 18.91
C GLU A 85 -5.00 8.89 19.39
N MET A 86 -5.53 8.08 18.48
CA MET A 86 -6.49 7.02 18.79
C MET A 86 -5.92 5.94 19.71
N PHE A 87 -4.63 5.63 19.56
CA PHE A 87 -3.94 4.57 20.30
C PHE A 87 -3.10 5.11 21.46
N ASP A 88 -3.16 6.41 21.76
CA ASP A 88 -2.33 7.06 22.78
C ASP A 88 -0.85 6.68 22.60
N ALA A 89 -0.35 6.84 21.37
CA ALA A 89 1.01 6.49 20.96
C ALA A 89 1.82 7.76 20.72
N GLU A 90 2.64 8.10 21.71
CA GLU A 90 3.55 9.24 21.68
C GLU A 90 4.78 8.93 20.83
N LEU A 91 4.66 9.16 19.52
CA LEU A 91 5.80 9.12 18.60
C LEU A 91 6.43 10.50 18.47
N SER A 92 7.76 10.52 18.55
CA SER A 92 8.56 11.67 18.14
C SER A 92 8.36 11.98 16.65
N GLU A 93 8.71 13.19 16.24
CA GLU A 93 8.65 13.57 14.83
C GLU A 93 9.56 12.69 13.96
N GLU A 94 10.75 12.34 14.46
CA GLU A 94 11.69 11.44 13.78
C GLU A 94 11.08 10.05 13.55
N GLU A 95 10.37 9.49 14.54
CA GLU A 95 9.69 8.20 14.38
C GLU A 95 8.54 8.28 13.37
N ARG A 96 7.80 9.40 13.35
CA ARG A 96 6.72 9.63 12.37
C ARG A 96 7.28 9.72 10.96
N GLU A 97 8.36 10.49 10.77
CA GLU A 97 9.08 10.59 9.51
C GLU A 97 9.62 9.23 9.07
N ARG A 98 10.21 8.47 9.99
CA ARG A 98 10.73 7.13 9.72
C ARG A 98 9.63 6.18 9.25
N LEU A 99 8.47 6.18 9.90
CA LEU A 99 7.32 5.36 9.49
C LEU A 99 6.77 5.80 8.12
N CYS A 100 6.59 7.11 7.89
CA CYS A 100 6.10 7.63 6.61
C CYS A 100 7.09 7.34 5.47
N GLY A 101 8.39 7.52 5.70
CA GLY A 101 9.46 7.21 4.75
C GLY A 101 9.56 5.71 4.46
N ALA A 102 9.35 4.85 5.46
CA ALA A 102 9.31 3.41 5.25
C ALA A 102 8.15 2.96 4.33
N TYR A 103 7.07 3.74 4.26
CA TYR A 103 5.96 3.50 3.34
C TYR A 103 6.36 3.65 1.85
N LEU A 104 7.38 4.45 1.56
CA LEU A 104 7.93 4.62 0.21
C LEU A 104 8.88 3.45 -0.16
N LEU A 105 9.37 2.72 0.84
CA LEU A 105 10.36 1.65 0.71
C LEU A 105 9.77 0.28 1.09
N LEU A 106 8.46 0.10 0.93
CA LEU A 106 7.80 -1.16 1.25
C LEU A 106 8.42 -2.32 0.46
N PRO A 107 8.64 -3.48 1.09
CA PRO A 107 9.15 -4.64 0.39
C PRO A 107 8.13 -5.14 -0.61
N ALA A 108 8.60 -5.56 -1.79
CA ALA A 108 7.75 -6.26 -2.75
C ALA A 108 7.41 -7.67 -2.23
N PHE A 109 6.24 -8.22 -2.56
CA PHE A 109 5.99 -9.64 -2.32
C PHE A 109 7.00 -10.49 -3.11
N ALA A 110 7.43 -11.61 -2.52
CA ALA A 110 8.53 -12.43 -3.05
C ALA A 110 8.26 -12.98 -4.46
N ASP A 111 6.99 -13.14 -4.83
CA ASP A 111 6.52 -13.65 -6.11
C ASP A 111 6.37 -12.56 -7.18
N CYS A 112 6.36 -11.28 -6.81
CA CYS A 112 6.13 -10.18 -7.75
C CYS A 112 7.20 -10.09 -8.82
N LYS A 113 8.49 -10.14 -8.44
CA LYS A 113 9.57 -10.10 -9.42
C LYS A 113 9.54 -11.31 -10.37
N PRO A 114 9.51 -12.57 -9.87
CA PRO A 114 9.39 -13.74 -10.75
C PRO A 114 8.16 -13.70 -11.65
N GLY A 115 7.01 -13.22 -11.15
CA GLY A 115 5.78 -13.09 -11.92
C GLY A 115 5.88 -12.05 -13.04
N LEU A 116 6.42 -10.87 -12.73
CA LEU A 116 6.64 -9.81 -13.73
C LEU A 116 7.65 -10.24 -14.81
N ASP A 117 8.71 -10.96 -14.42
CA ASP A 117 9.70 -11.50 -15.36
C ASP A 117 9.05 -12.51 -16.34
N GLN A 118 8.15 -13.37 -15.86
CA GLN A 118 7.39 -14.30 -16.69
C GLN A 118 6.43 -13.59 -17.66
N LEU A 119 5.74 -12.54 -17.19
CA LEU A 119 4.85 -11.74 -18.03
C LEU A 119 5.61 -10.99 -19.12
N ALA A 120 6.80 -10.46 -18.79
CA ALA A 120 7.69 -9.83 -19.76
C ALA A 120 8.19 -10.83 -20.81
N ALA A 121 8.61 -12.03 -20.38
CA ALA A 121 9.03 -13.10 -21.29
C ALA A 121 7.90 -13.56 -22.24
N ALA A 122 6.65 -13.50 -21.78
CA ALA A 122 5.46 -13.75 -22.58
C ALA A 122 5.02 -12.54 -23.45
N ASN A 123 5.84 -11.49 -23.55
CA ASN A 123 5.60 -10.29 -24.36
C ASN A 123 4.35 -9.49 -23.93
N HIS A 124 3.97 -9.53 -22.65
CA HIS A 124 2.95 -8.64 -22.09
C HIS A 124 3.53 -7.26 -21.77
N ARG A 125 2.71 -6.20 -21.91
CA ARG A 125 3.04 -4.86 -21.41
C ARG A 125 2.54 -4.75 -19.97
N CYS A 126 3.43 -4.46 -19.02
CA CYS A 126 3.07 -4.29 -17.62
C CYS A 126 3.22 -2.82 -17.21
N TYR A 127 2.26 -2.29 -16.45
CA TYR A 127 2.25 -0.94 -15.91
C TYR A 127 1.91 -0.96 -14.42
N ALA A 128 2.49 -0.04 -13.66
CA ALA A 128 1.96 0.33 -12.36
C ALA A 128 0.80 1.32 -12.55
N PHE A 129 -0.31 1.10 -11.84
CA PHE A 129 -1.44 2.01 -11.76
C PHE A 129 -1.78 2.20 -10.28
N SER A 130 -1.33 3.32 -9.71
CA SER A 130 -1.27 3.53 -8.27
C SER A 130 -1.90 4.86 -7.87
N ASN A 131 -2.33 4.93 -6.60
CA ASN A 131 -2.73 6.18 -5.96
C ASN A 131 -1.52 7.07 -5.60
N GLY A 132 -0.31 6.51 -5.59
CA GLY A 132 0.93 7.26 -5.40
C GLY A 132 1.27 8.13 -6.61
N THR A 133 2.00 9.21 -6.38
CA THR A 133 2.50 10.11 -7.41
C THR A 133 3.88 9.66 -7.94
N SER A 134 4.36 10.24 -9.04
CA SER A 134 5.69 9.89 -9.58
C SER A 134 6.87 10.34 -8.71
N SER A 135 6.61 11.19 -7.71
CA SER A 135 7.59 11.64 -6.72
C SER A 135 7.53 10.87 -5.40
N ASP A 136 6.56 9.94 -5.28
CA ASP A 136 6.47 8.99 -4.16
C ASP A 136 7.35 7.76 -4.47
#